data_AF-A0A3Q7GYS0-F1
#
_entry.id   AF-A0A3Q7GYS0-F1
#
_cell.length_a   1.000
_cell.length_b   1.000
_cell.length_c   1.000
_cell.angle_alpha   90.00
_cell.angle_beta   90.00
_cell.angle_gamma   90.00
#
_symmetry.space_group_name_H-M   'P 1'
#
loop_
_entity.id
_entity.type
_entity.pdbx_description
1 polymer ?
#
loop_
_entity_poly.entity_id
_entity_poly.type
_entity_poly.pdbx_seq_one_letter_code
_entity_poly.pdbx_strand_id
1 'polypeptide(L)'
;MNSTMYWGVPLSAHLVVIMGTQYYNGREYAYTDYPVTNLLQMMGHASRPLVDISGKCVILCHAPRKDYYYKFLYEAFPVESHLQYYLHDSLDAEYRTWTFMYRRLTHNPNYYNLHGVSHRHLSDHLSQLVDNTISDLEASKCITVEDAFLLSPLNLGMIASYYCISCTSFSSSMTSKTKLKGLLEILASSLEYEQLSIRPGEEELIRRLINHQRFSFENPKYTDPNMKVNALLQAHFSRQVVGGNLASDQQEVLVSATRLLQALVDVISSNGWLSLAVLTMEVSQMVTQGMWECDSILLQLPHFTKELAQKCQENPGKSVETVFDLVEMEDDERRELLEISDLQLMDVAQFCNSLPNIDLTYDVLGSDNLKVGDNVNGGLLLVIQRATNYFFASPVEAGTRAYTLYFISDSYYLGCDQEYIFTLEVQKLVNN
;
A
#
# COMPACT_ATOMS: atom_id res chain seq x y z
N MET A 1 -1.51 0.83 -30.66
CA MET A 1 -1.32 1.24 -29.26
C MET A 1 -2.30 0.44 -28.42
N ASN A 2 -1.90 -0.01 -27.23
CA ASN A 2 -2.84 -0.70 -26.35
C ASN A 2 -3.85 0.30 -25.78
N SER A 3 -5.03 -0.17 -25.40
CA SER A 3 -6.16 0.67 -24.99
C SER A 3 -5.98 1.41 -23.67
N THR A 4 -4.78 1.40 -23.08
CA THR A 4 -4.40 2.10 -21.84
C THR A 4 -3.38 3.21 -22.08
N MET A 5 -2.76 3.28 -23.27
CA MET A 5 -1.63 4.17 -23.54
C MET A 5 -2.01 5.56 -24.10
N TYR A 6 -3.30 5.84 -24.27
CA TYR A 6 -3.79 7.03 -24.98
C TYR A 6 -3.71 8.34 -24.15
N TRP A 7 -3.43 8.28 -22.84
CA TRP A 7 -3.17 9.50 -22.05
C TRP A 7 -1.68 9.88 -22.00
N GLY A 8 -0.78 8.90 -22.07
CA GLY A 8 0.65 9.10 -21.80
C GLY A 8 1.54 9.21 -23.05
N VAL A 9 0.97 9.19 -24.25
CA VAL A 9 1.75 9.14 -25.50
C VAL A 9 1.73 10.49 -26.22
N PRO A 10 2.88 11.17 -26.40
CA PRO A 10 2.97 12.45 -27.09
C PRO A 10 3.00 12.27 -28.62
N LEU A 11 2.17 11.37 -29.15
CA LEU A 11 2.12 11.08 -30.58
C LEU A 11 0.89 11.72 -31.21
N SER A 12 1.10 12.36 -32.35
CA SER A 12 0.04 12.90 -33.19
C SER A 12 0.07 12.26 -34.57
N ALA A 13 -1.10 12.00 -35.14
CA ALA A 13 -1.26 11.35 -36.44
C ALA A 13 -2.25 12.11 -37.32
N HIS A 14 -2.19 11.89 -38.65
CA HIS A 14 -3.21 12.38 -39.57
C HIS A 14 -4.52 11.60 -39.44
N LEU A 15 -4.38 10.28 -39.31
CA LEU A 15 -5.48 9.33 -39.23
C LEU A 15 -5.33 8.52 -37.94
N VAL A 16 -6.36 8.57 -37.10
CA VAL A 16 -6.51 7.64 -35.96
C VAL A 16 -7.63 6.66 -36.28
N VAL A 17 -7.37 5.38 -36.05
CA VAL A 17 -8.38 4.32 -36.16
C VAL A 17 -8.57 3.70 -34.78
N ILE A 18 -9.76 3.90 -34.21
CA ILE A 18 -10.16 3.28 -32.94
C ILE A 18 -10.87 1.97 -33.30
N MET A 19 -10.20 0.86 -33.03
CA MET A 19 -10.69 -0.48 -33.37
C MET A 19 -11.32 -1.13 -32.14
N GLY A 20 -12.65 -1.16 -32.11
CA GLY A 20 -13.41 -1.60 -30.94
C GLY A 20 -13.54 -0.48 -29.90
N THR A 21 -14.72 -0.38 -29.29
CA THR A 21 -15.02 0.62 -28.26
C THR A 21 -15.31 0.02 -26.89
N GLN A 22 -14.89 -1.23 -26.70
CA GLN A 22 -15.16 -2.03 -25.52
C GLN A 22 -13.87 -2.69 -25.03
N TYR A 23 -13.77 -2.83 -23.72
CA TYR A 23 -12.74 -3.65 -23.07
C TYR A 23 -13.41 -4.70 -22.20
N TYR A 24 -12.70 -5.80 -21.97
CA TYR A 24 -13.19 -6.83 -21.06
C TYR A 24 -12.92 -6.41 -19.61
N ASN A 25 -13.97 -6.34 -18.81
CA ASN A 25 -13.90 -6.14 -17.37
C ASN A 25 -13.86 -7.51 -16.67
N GLY A 26 -12.70 -7.83 -16.08
CA GLY A 26 -12.48 -9.08 -15.37
C GLY A 26 -13.34 -9.26 -14.12
N ARG A 27 -13.86 -8.18 -13.54
CA ARG A 27 -14.71 -8.25 -12.34
C ARG A 27 -16.12 -8.73 -12.66
N GLU A 28 -16.71 -8.17 -13.72
CA GLU A 28 -18.09 -8.46 -14.14
C GLU A 28 -18.18 -9.60 -15.16
N TYR A 29 -17.04 -10.13 -15.61
CA TYR A 29 -16.94 -11.09 -16.72
C TYR A 29 -17.69 -10.62 -17.98
N ALA A 30 -17.64 -9.31 -18.23
CA ALA A 30 -18.43 -8.65 -19.27
C ALA A 30 -17.59 -7.64 -20.04
N TYR A 31 -18.02 -7.35 -21.27
CA TYR A 31 -17.45 -6.25 -22.05
C TYR A 31 -18.09 -4.93 -21.64
N THR A 32 -17.28 -4.00 -21.16
CA THR A 32 -17.69 -2.65 -20.78
C THR A 32 -17.24 -1.67 -21.86
N ASP A 33 -18.09 -0.70 -22.18
CA ASP A 33 -17.75 0.35 -23.15
C ASP A 33 -16.67 1.29 -22.58
N TYR A 34 -15.77 1.79 -23.43
CA TYR A 34 -14.85 2.84 -23.01
C TYR A 34 -15.62 4.10 -22.60
N PRO A 35 -15.18 4.78 -21.52
CA PRO A 35 -15.63 6.14 -21.22
C PRO A 35 -15.48 7.05 -22.44
N VAL A 36 -16.47 7.90 -22.71
CA VAL A 36 -16.45 8.83 -23.84
C VAL A 36 -15.23 9.76 -23.78
N THR A 37 -14.79 10.15 -22.59
CA THR A 37 -13.56 10.92 -22.36
C THR A 37 -12.33 10.25 -22.95
N ASN A 38 -12.24 8.92 -22.85
CA ASN A 38 -11.12 8.15 -23.41
C ASN A 38 -11.19 8.12 -24.94
N LEU A 39 -12.38 7.99 -25.51
CA LEU A 39 -12.58 8.06 -26.97
C LEU A 39 -12.27 9.46 -27.52
N LEU A 40 -12.65 10.52 -26.79
CA LEU A 40 -12.31 11.90 -27.14
C LEU A 40 -10.79 12.13 -27.11
N GLN A 41 -10.10 11.59 -26.10
CA GLN A 41 -8.64 11.65 -26.03
C GLN A 41 -7.98 10.88 -27.19
N MET A 42 -8.43 9.66 -27.48
CA MET A 42 -7.96 8.87 -28.63
C MET A 42 -8.16 9.65 -29.95
N MET A 43 -9.34 10.24 -30.14
CA MET A 43 -9.64 11.10 -31.29
C MET A 43 -8.75 12.34 -31.35
N GLY A 44 -8.39 12.93 -30.20
CA GLY A 44 -7.52 14.10 -30.09
C GLY A 44 -6.10 13.89 -30.65
N HIS A 45 -5.61 12.64 -30.68
CA HIS A 45 -4.34 12.32 -31.34
C HIS A 45 -4.38 12.51 -32.86
N ALA A 46 -5.56 12.59 -33.48
CA ALA A 46 -5.71 12.92 -34.89
C ALA A 46 -5.54 14.43 -35.14
N SER A 47 -4.47 15.04 -34.62
CA SER A 47 -4.25 16.49 -34.70
C SER A 47 -2.80 16.83 -34.93
N ARG A 48 -2.49 17.40 -36.10
CA ARG A 48 -1.17 17.90 -36.50
C ARG A 48 -1.27 19.33 -37.03
N PRO A 49 -1.47 20.33 -36.15
CA PRO A 49 -1.95 21.67 -36.53
C PRO A 49 -1.00 22.45 -37.46
N LEU A 50 0.29 22.12 -37.48
CA LEU A 50 1.29 22.78 -38.34
C LEU A 50 1.56 22.03 -39.65
N VAL A 51 0.99 20.85 -39.84
CA VAL A 51 1.31 19.95 -40.96
C VAL A 51 0.08 19.68 -41.83
N ASP A 52 -1.05 19.36 -41.20
CA ASP A 52 -2.27 18.98 -41.90
C ASP A 52 -3.35 20.05 -41.78
N ILE A 53 -4.16 20.18 -42.83
CA ILE A 53 -5.35 21.05 -42.85
C ILE A 53 -6.49 20.44 -42.00
N SER A 54 -6.53 19.12 -41.90
CA SER A 54 -7.52 18.39 -41.12
C SER A 54 -6.97 17.06 -40.61
N GLY A 55 -7.51 16.63 -39.47
CA GLY A 55 -7.32 15.28 -38.94
C GLY A 55 -8.53 14.40 -39.23
N LYS A 56 -8.31 13.09 -39.36
CA LYS A 56 -9.37 12.11 -39.57
C LYS A 56 -9.36 11.08 -38.45
N CYS A 57 -10.54 10.73 -37.95
CA CYS A 57 -10.72 9.66 -36.98
C CYS A 57 -11.77 8.68 -37.50
N VAL A 58 -11.46 7.38 -37.47
CA VAL A 58 -12.39 6.31 -37.81
C VAL A 58 -12.62 5.47 -36.57
N ILE A 59 -13.88 5.39 -36.12
CA ILE A 59 -14.26 4.61 -34.95
C ILE A 59 -15.04 3.40 -35.40
N LEU A 60 -14.50 2.22 -35.13
CA LEU A 60 -15.13 0.93 -35.40
C LEU A 60 -15.78 0.44 -34.10
N CYS A 61 -17.10 0.54 -34.02
CA CYS A 61 -17.88 0.19 -32.82
C CYS A 61 -18.97 -0.84 -33.13
N HIS A 62 -19.53 -1.45 -32.08
CA HIS A 62 -20.72 -2.27 -32.19
C HIS A 62 -21.90 -1.43 -32.69
N ALA A 63 -22.67 -1.94 -33.67
CA ALA A 63 -23.67 -1.15 -34.40
C ALA A 63 -24.71 -0.42 -33.50
N PRO A 64 -25.28 -1.05 -32.45
CA PRO A 64 -26.19 -0.39 -31.51
C PRO A 64 -25.59 0.80 -30.76
N ARG A 65 -24.26 0.86 -30.60
CA ARG A 65 -23.57 1.97 -29.91
C ARG A 65 -23.20 3.12 -30.84
N LYS A 66 -23.39 2.97 -32.16
CA LYS A 66 -23.02 3.98 -33.16
C LYS A 66 -23.69 5.32 -32.87
N ASP A 67 -25.00 5.34 -32.65
CA ASP A 67 -25.75 6.58 -32.45
C ASP A 67 -25.39 7.25 -31.12
N TYR A 68 -25.07 6.46 -30.09
CA TYR A 68 -24.56 6.95 -28.81
C TYR A 68 -23.24 7.70 -28.99
N TYR A 69 -22.25 7.10 -29.65
CA TYR A 69 -20.96 7.77 -29.88
C TYR A 69 -21.10 8.94 -30.84
N TYR A 70 -21.91 8.81 -31.89
CA TYR A 70 -22.17 9.91 -32.81
C TYR A 70 -22.72 11.13 -32.06
N LYS A 71 -23.69 10.95 -31.17
CA LYS A 71 -24.22 12.07 -30.38
C LYS A 71 -23.15 12.74 -29.52
N PHE A 72 -22.43 11.96 -28.71
CA PHE A 72 -21.52 12.50 -27.70
C PHE A 72 -20.13 12.92 -28.18
N LEU A 73 -19.77 12.60 -29.43
CA LEU A 73 -18.55 13.10 -30.06
C LEU A 73 -18.76 14.42 -30.79
N TYR A 74 -19.98 14.71 -31.26
CA TYR A 74 -20.32 15.95 -31.96
C TYR A 74 -21.01 16.98 -31.05
N GLU A 75 -21.73 16.54 -30.02
CA GLU A 75 -22.33 17.40 -29.00
C GLU A 75 -21.46 17.43 -27.74
N ALA A 76 -21.60 18.48 -26.93
CA ALA A 76 -20.91 18.58 -25.65
C ALA A 76 -21.36 17.45 -24.69
N PHE A 77 -20.40 16.75 -24.08
CA PHE A 77 -20.68 15.65 -23.16
C PHE A 77 -21.20 16.18 -21.81
N PRO A 78 -22.35 15.69 -21.31
CA PRO A 78 -22.84 16.07 -19.99
C PRO A 78 -21.98 15.42 -18.90
N VAL A 79 -21.49 16.23 -17.97
CA VAL A 79 -20.68 15.77 -16.83
C VAL A 79 -21.52 15.83 -15.55
N GLU A 80 -21.55 14.73 -14.82
CA GLU A 80 -22.24 14.61 -13.52
C GLU A 80 -21.25 14.19 -12.43
N SER A 81 -21.49 14.66 -11.20
CA SER A 81 -20.70 14.25 -10.04
C SER A 81 -21.03 12.83 -9.59
N HIS A 82 -20.01 12.04 -9.25
CA HIS A 82 -20.12 10.74 -8.56
C HIS A 82 -19.70 10.82 -7.09
N LEU A 83 -19.47 12.03 -6.56
CA LEU A 83 -18.95 12.24 -5.21
C LEU A 83 -19.78 11.53 -4.13
N GLN A 84 -21.11 11.39 -4.34
CA GLN A 84 -22.02 10.71 -3.41
C GLN A 84 -21.61 9.27 -3.03
N TYR A 85 -20.83 8.59 -3.89
CA TYR A 85 -20.37 7.22 -3.65
C TYR A 85 -19.02 7.16 -2.91
N TYR A 86 -18.30 8.29 -2.80
CA TYR A 86 -16.94 8.37 -2.27
C TYR A 86 -16.84 9.35 -1.09
N LEU A 87 -17.96 9.62 -0.41
CA LEU A 87 -17.99 10.60 0.69
C LEU A 87 -17.25 10.14 1.93
N HIS A 88 -17.13 8.83 2.14
CA HIS A 88 -16.46 8.23 3.30
C HIS A 88 -14.99 8.69 3.42
N ASP A 89 -14.33 8.93 2.29
CA ASP A 89 -12.92 9.35 2.24
C ASP A 89 -12.74 10.88 2.26
N SER A 90 -13.82 11.66 2.15
CA SER A 90 -13.78 13.12 1.99
C SER A 90 -14.87 13.81 2.81
N LEU A 91 -15.01 13.42 4.08
CA LEU A 91 -15.94 14.02 5.04
C LEU A 91 -15.48 15.40 5.54
N ASP A 92 -15.10 16.29 4.64
CA ASP A 92 -14.98 17.70 4.99
C ASP A 92 -16.37 18.35 4.89
N ALA A 93 -17.10 18.29 6.01
CA ALA A 93 -18.50 18.72 6.09
C ALA A 93 -18.69 20.19 5.71
N GLU A 94 -17.65 21.02 5.84
CA GLU A 94 -17.72 22.47 5.59
C GLU A 94 -17.77 22.85 4.10
N TYR A 95 -17.30 21.97 3.19
CA TYR A 95 -17.19 22.31 1.76
C TYR A 95 -18.25 21.64 0.87
N ARG A 96 -19.25 20.96 1.45
CA ARG A 96 -20.27 20.22 0.67
C ARG A 96 -21.10 21.10 -0.26
N THR A 97 -21.46 22.32 0.16
CA THR A 97 -22.16 23.31 -0.70
C THR A 97 -21.26 23.88 -1.81
N TRP A 98 -19.94 23.68 -1.69
CA TRP A 98 -18.93 24.16 -2.65
C TRP A 98 -18.64 23.11 -3.73
N THR A 99 -19.17 21.89 -3.58
CA THR A 99 -18.90 20.79 -4.52
C THR A 99 -19.65 20.96 -5.84
N PHE A 100 -19.07 20.37 -6.89
CA PHE A 100 -19.76 20.22 -8.17
C PHE A 100 -21.07 19.43 -8.04
N MET A 101 -21.11 18.45 -7.12
CA MET A 101 -22.33 17.69 -6.79
C MET A 101 -23.48 18.62 -6.39
N TYR A 102 -23.25 19.51 -5.42
CA TYR A 102 -24.30 20.42 -4.93
C TYR A 102 -24.89 21.27 -6.06
N ARG A 103 -24.04 21.77 -6.98
CA ARG A 103 -24.49 22.51 -8.15
C ARG A 103 -25.35 21.66 -9.09
N ARG A 104 -25.06 20.37 -9.25
CA ARG A 104 -25.79 19.47 -10.16
C ARG A 104 -27.09 18.92 -9.61
N LEU A 105 -27.28 18.87 -8.29
CA LEU A 105 -28.51 18.37 -7.65
C LEU A 105 -29.78 19.05 -8.17
N THR A 106 -29.74 20.36 -8.44
CA THR A 106 -30.90 21.11 -8.96
C THR A 106 -31.09 20.97 -10.47
N HIS A 107 -30.02 20.66 -11.21
CA HIS A 107 -30.05 20.55 -12.66
C HIS A 107 -30.49 19.17 -13.15
N ASN A 108 -30.13 18.10 -12.42
CA ASN A 108 -30.47 16.73 -12.79
C ASN A 108 -30.82 15.89 -11.54
N PRO A 109 -31.93 16.22 -10.83
CA PRO A 109 -32.26 15.60 -9.55
C PRO A 109 -32.44 14.08 -9.65
N ASN A 110 -33.02 13.60 -10.75
CA ASN A 110 -33.28 12.17 -10.96
C ASN A 110 -31.98 11.34 -10.99
N TYR A 111 -30.87 11.90 -11.47
CA TYR A 111 -29.57 11.21 -11.48
C TYR A 111 -29.07 10.89 -10.06
N TYR A 112 -29.37 11.79 -9.13
CA TYR A 112 -28.98 11.72 -7.73
C TYR A 112 -30.07 11.05 -6.85
N ASN A 113 -31.11 10.48 -7.46
CA ASN A 113 -32.30 9.94 -6.78
C ASN A 113 -33.07 10.98 -5.94
N LEU A 114 -33.08 12.26 -6.33
CA LEU A 114 -33.93 13.28 -5.72
C LEU A 114 -35.30 13.33 -6.41
N HIS A 115 -36.35 13.39 -5.60
CA HIS A 115 -37.74 13.54 -6.06
C HIS A 115 -38.18 14.99 -6.28
N GLY A 116 -37.35 15.97 -5.94
CA GLY A 116 -37.67 17.38 -6.06
C GLY A 116 -36.44 18.28 -5.90
N VAL A 117 -36.59 19.53 -6.34
CA VAL A 117 -35.51 20.55 -6.34
C VAL A 117 -35.78 21.71 -5.38
N SER A 118 -36.82 21.61 -4.53
CA SER A 118 -37.05 22.65 -3.53
C SER A 118 -35.94 22.62 -2.47
N HIS A 119 -35.70 23.76 -1.82
CA HIS A 119 -34.72 23.85 -0.74
C HIS A 119 -34.88 22.75 0.33
N ARG A 120 -36.12 22.36 0.63
CA ARG A 120 -36.41 21.28 1.56
C ARG A 120 -35.94 19.92 1.04
N HIS A 121 -36.26 19.56 -0.21
CA HIS A 121 -35.81 18.29 -0.79
C HIS A 121 -34.28 18.19 -0.85
N LEU A 122 -33.60 19.28 -1.23
CA LEU A 122 -32.14 19.33 -1.27
C LEU A 122 -31.53 19.18 0.13
N SER A 123 -32.07 19.91 1.10
CA SER A 123 -31.62 19.83 2.49
C SER A 123 -31.81 18.44 3.06
N ASP A 124 -33.01 17.86 2.91
CA ASP A 124 -33.35 16.52 3.42
C ASP A 124 -32.43 15.45 2.80
N HIS A 125 -32.16 15.54 1.49
CA HIS A 125 -31.26 14.61 0.80
C HIS A 125 -29.81 14.73 1.29
N LEU A 126 -29.29 15.96 1.40
CA LEU A 126 -27.93 16.19 1.89
C LEU A 126 -27.78 15.72 3.34
N SER A 127 -28.76 16.00 4.20
CA SER A 127 -28.78 15.51 5.58
C SER A 127 -28.75 13.98 5.62
N GLN A 128 -29.61 13.31 4.86
CA GLN A 128 -29.63 11.84 4.81
C GLN A 128 -28.29 11.25 4.33
N LEU A 129 -27.68 11.88 3.33
CA LEU A 129 -26.37 11.49 2.80
C LEU A 129 -25.26 11.66 3.86
N VAL A 130 -25.29 12.76 4.62
CA VAL A 130 -24.38 13.01 5.74
C VAL A 130 -24.57 11.95 6.82
N ASP A 131 -25.80 11.75 7.26
CA ASP A 131 -26.15 10.84 8.36
C ASP A 131 -25.75 9.40 8.03
N ASN A 132 -26.00 8.94 6.79
CA ASN A 132 -25.56 7.62 6.33
C ASN A 132 -24.03 7.50 6.34
N THR A 133 -23.32 8.50 5.82
CA THR A 133 -21.84 8.46 5.77
C THR A 133 -21.24 8.47 7.18
N ILE A 134 -21.79 9.28 8.09
CA ILE A 134 -21.34 9.33 9.50
C ILE A 134 -21.63 8.00 10.18
N SER A 135 -22.83 7.42 9.98
CA SER A 135 -23.19 6.12 10.55
C SER A 135 -22.24 5.01 10.09
N ASP A 136 -21.88 4.99 8.81
CA ASP A 136 -20.94 4.01 8.25
C ASP A 136 -19.52 4.19 8.79
N LEU A 137 -19.05 5.42 8.96
CA LEU A 137 -17.73 5.70 9.53
C LEU A 137 -17.66 5.43 11.03
N GLU A 138 -18.74 5.68 11.76
CA GLU A 138 -18.87 5.32 13.18
C GLU A 138 -18.89 3.79 13.33
N ALA A 139 -19.65 3.08 12.48
CA ALA A 139 -19.63 1.61 12.42
C ALA A 139 -18.23 1.05 12.09
N SER A 140 -17.47 1.77 11.27
CA SER A 140 -16.08 1.46 10.93
C SER A 140 -15.07 1.92 11.99
N LYS A 141 -15.52 2.53 13.10
CA LYS A 141 -14.70 3.08 14.21
C LYS A 141 -13.67 4.12 13.76
N CYS A 142 -13.98 4.88 12.70
CA CYS A 142 -13.11 5.94 12.19
C CYS A 142 -13.39 7.29 12.86
N ILE A 143 -14.63 7.50 13.30
CA ILE A 143 -15.07 8.71 14.01
C ILE A 143 -15.95 8.32 15.20
N THR A 144 -16.08 9.25 16.15
CA THR A 144 -17.06 9.20 17.24
C THR A 144 -17.96 10.41 17.17
N VAL A 145 -19.25 10.19 17.47
CA VAL A 145 -20.24 11.25 17.56
C VAL A 145 -20.51 11.57 19.03
N GLU A 146 -20.05 12.74 19.47
CA GLU A 146 -20.30 13.29 20.80
C GLU A 146 -21.49 14.25 20.77
N ASP A 147 -22.34 14.22 21.80
CA ASP A 147 -23.52 15.09 21.96
C ASP A 147 -24.47 15.15 20.74
N ALA A 148 -24.46 14.11 19.89
CA ALA A 148 -25.23 14.01 18.64
C ALA A 148 -24.87 15.02 17.53
N PHE A 149 -23.86 15.86 17.69
CA PHE A 149 -23.45 16.84 16.67
C PHE A 149 -21.95 17.06 16.55
N LEU A 150 -21.16 16.72 17.57
CA LEU A 150 -19.71 16.91 17.55
C LEU A 150 -19.04 15.65 17.01
N LEU A 151 -18.26 15.80 15.94
CA LEU A 151 -17.49 14.71 15.36
C LEU A 151 -16.06 14.79 15.86
N SER A 152 -15.58 13.71 16.49
CA SER A 152 -14.18 13.56 16.90
C SER A 152 -13.53 12.42 16.10
N PRO A 153 -12.33 12.63 15.52
CA PRO A 153 -11.64 11.57 14.79
C PRO A 153 -11.09 10.53 15.78
N LEU A 154 -11.26 9.24 15.45
CA LEU A 154 -10.60 8.14 16.15
C LEU A 154 -9.27 7.79 15.50
N ASN A 155 -8.46 6.98 16.19
CA ASN A 155 -7.14 6.53 15.70
C ASN A 155 -7.20 5.95 14.28
N LEU A 156 -8.21 5.11 13.97
CA LEU A 156 -8.37 4.54 12.63
C LEU A 156 -8.63 5.61 11.57
N GLY A 157 -9.47 6.61 11.86
CA GLY A 157 -9.75 7.71 10.94
C GLY A 157 -8.52 8.60 10.71
N MET A 158 -7.72 8.83 11.76
CA MET A 158 -6.46 9.56 11.64
C MET A 158 -5.45 8.82 10.75
N ILE A 159 -5.30 7.50 10.93
CA ILE A 159 -4.41 6.66 10.13
C ILE A 159 -4.89 6.62 8.67
N ALA A 160 -6.18 6.37 8.43
CA ALA A 160 -6.75 6.34 7.09
C ALA A 160 -6.53 7.66 6.34
N SER A 161 -6.73 8.79 7.00
CA SER A 161 -6.47 10.13 6.45
C SER A 161 -4.98 10.36 6.17
N TYR A 162 -4.10 10.05 7.12
CA TYR A 162 -2.66 10.26 6.99
C TYR A 162 -2.05 9.50 5.81
N TYR A 163 -2.43 8.23 5.63
CA TYR A 163 -1.94 7.39 4.53
C TYR A 163 -2.81 7.43 3.28
N CYS A 164 -3.91 8.18 3.27
CA CYS A 164 -4.87 8.24 2.15
C CYS A 164 -5.35 6.83 1.73
N ILE A 165 -5.84 6.06 2.69
CA ILE A 165 -6.35 4.70 2.53
C ILE A 165 -7.84 4.68 2.85
N SER A 166 -8.60 3.81 2.18
CA SER A 166 -10.03 3.66 2.49
C SER A 166 -10.25 3.16 3.92
N CYS A 167 -11.13 3.86 4.65
CA CYS A 167 -11.48 3.62 6.06
C CYS A 167 -11.98 2.20 6.36
N THR A 168 -12.48 1.48 5.35
CA THR A 168 -13.14 0.17 5.50
C THR A 168 -12.19 -1.02 5.37
N SER A 169 -10.96 -0.83 4.87
CA SER A 169 -10.07 -1.94 4.48
C SER A 169 -9.49 -2.76 5.66
N PHE A 170 -9.39 -2.22 6.88
CA PHE A 170 -8.53 -2.82 7.92
C PHE A 170 -9.20 -3.23 9.25
N SER A 171 -10.34 -2.63 9.62
CA SER A 171 -10.81 -2.70 11.02
C SER A 171 -11.38 -4.06 11.45
N SER A 172 -11.78 -4.91 10.50
CA SER A 172 -12.55 -6.14 10.77
C SER A 172 -11.74 -7.44 10.67
N SER A 173 -10.54 -7.42 10.07
CA SER A 173 -9.83 -8.65 9.70
C SER A 173 -8.66 -9.05 10.61
N MET A 174 -8.20 -8.15 11.48
CA MET A 174 -6.95 -8.36 12.25
C MET A 174 -7.19 -8.89 13.66
N THR A 175 -6.34 -9.82 14.11
CA THR A 175 -6.30 -10.28 15.51
C THR A 175 -4.86 -10.34 16.04
N SER A 176 -4.69 -10.37 17.37
CA SER A 176 -3.35 -10.48 18.01
C SER A 176 -2.58 -11.76 17.66
N LYS A 177 -3.25 -12.78 17.11
CA LYS A 177 -2.65 -14.08 16.74
C LYS A 177 -2.37 -14.22 15.24
N THR A 178 -2.55 -13.14 14.48
CA THR A 178 -2.30 -13.14 13.04
C THR A 178 -0.84 -13.49 12.77
N LYS A 179 -0.60 -14.40 11.83
CA LYS A 179 0.73 -14.82 11.39
C LYS A 179 1.01 -14.29 9.99
N LEU A 180 2.22 -14.51 9.47
CA LEU A 180 2.67 -14.03 8.15
C LEU A 180 1.67 -14.34 7.03
N LYS A 181 1.18 -15.59 6.94
CA LYS A 181 0.16 -16.00 5.95
C LYS A 181 -1.09 -15.11 6.03
N GLY A 182 -1.64 -14.90 7.23
CA GLY A 182 -2.84 -14.10 7.44
C GLY A 182 -2.59 -12.61 7.18
N LEU A 183 -1.41 -12.10 7.49
CA LEU A 183 -1.03 -10.71 7.20
C LEU A 183 -0.99 -10.45 5.69
N LEU A 184 -0.43 -11.37 4.90
CA LEU A 184 -0.42 -11.28 3.44
C LEU A 184 -1.82 -11.36 2.83
N GLU A 185 -2.70 -12.19 3.40
CA GLU A 185 -4.11 -12.27 2.99
C GLU A 185 -4.86 -10.97 3.28
N ILE A 186 -4.63 -10.37 4.46
CA ILE A 186 -5.22 -9.08 4.83
C ILE A 186 -4.73 -7.97 3.90
N LEU A 187 -3.41 -7.89 3.67
CA LEU A 187 -2.83 -6.93 2.73
C LEU A 187 -3.43 -7.09 1.34
N ALA A 188 -3.51 -8.32 0.82
CA ALA A 188 -4.05 -8.59 -0.51
C ALA A 188 -5.56 -8.33 -0.64
N SER A 189 -6.30 -8.27 0.48
CA SER A 189 -7.74 -7.97 0.52
C SER A 189 -8.08 -6.48 0.53
N SER A 190 -7.07 -5.61 0.52
CA SER A 190 -7.26 -4.16 0.56
C SER A 190 -8.02 -3.64 -0.66
N LEU A 191 -8.91 -2.66 -0.45
CA LEU A 191 -9.72 -2.07 -1.53
C LEU A 191 -8.89 -1.36 -2.61
N GLU A 192 -7.67 -0.96 -2.26
CA GLU A 192 -6.69 -0.37 -3.17
C GLU A 192 -6.33 -1.31 -4.31
N TYR A 193 -6.40 -2.63 -4.07
CA TYR A 193 -6.10 -3.64 -5.07
C TYR A 193 -7.32 -4.11 -5.86
N GLU A 194 -8.51 -3.59 -5.56
CA GLU A 194 -9.73 -3.99 -6.23
C GLU A 194 -9.60 -3.78 -7.75
N GLN A 195 -8.87 -2.75 -8.20
CA GLN A 195 -8.70 -2.40 -9.63
C GLN A 195 -7.94 -3.45 -10.45
N LEU A 196 -7.20 -4.36 -9.79
CA LEU A 196 -6.34 -5.38 -10.42
C LEU A 196 -7.12 -6.62 -10.89
N SER A 197 -8.17 -6.41 -11.67
CA SER A 197 -9.01 -7.49 -12.20
C SER A 197 -8.25 -8.48 -13.10
N ILE A 198 -8.84 -9.66 -13.31
CA ILE A 198 -8.24 -10.76 -14.07
C ILE A 198 -8.58 -10.62 -15.54
N ARG A 199 -7.57 -10.58 -16.41
CA ARG A 199 -7.78 -10.45 -17.86
C ARG A 199 -8.07 -11.82 -18.49
N PRO A 200 -8.80 -11.88 -19.61
CA PRO A 200 -9.06 -13.14 -20.32
C PRO A 200 -7.76 -13.83 -20.72
N GLY A 201 -7.65 -15.11 -20.40
CA GLY A 201 -6.45 -15.90 -20.69
C GLY A 201 -5.34 -15.82 -19.64
N GLU A 202 -5.47 -14.99 -18.59
CA GLU A 202 -4.54 -14.98 -17.45
C GLU A 202 -4.78 -16.13 -16.46
N GLU A 203 -5.96 -16.79 -16.51
CA GLU A 203 -6.39 -17.81 -15.54
C GLU A 203 -5.38 -18.95 -15.37
N GLU A 204 -4.87 -19.50 -16.47
CA GLU A 204 -3.89 -20.60 -16.44
C GLU A 204 -2.53 -20.14 -15.90
N LEU A 205 -2.14 -18.90 -16.17
CA LEU A 205 -0.90 -18.32 -15.64
C LEU A 205 -1.02 -18.07 -14.13
N ILE A 206 -2.14 -17.51 -13.68
CA ILE A 206 -2.45 -17.28 -12.27
C ILE A 206 -2.53 -18.62 -11.53
N ARG A 207 -3.16 -19.64 -12.13
CA ARG A 207 -3.21 -21.00 -11.58
C ARG A 207 -1.81 -21.58 -11.36
N ARG A 208 -0.91 -21.43 -12.34
CA ARG A 208 0.49 -21.87 -12.19
C ARG A 208 1.20 -21.07 -11.11
N LEU A 209 1.00 -19.75 -11.07
CA LEU A 209 1.60 -18.90 -10.06
C LEU A 209 1.18 -19.38 -8.66
N ILE A 210 -0.12 -19.49 -8.41
CA ILE A 210 -0.73 -19.94 -7.14
C ILE A 210 -0.20 -21.31 -6.70
N ASN A 211 -0.06 -22.28 -7.61
CA ASN A 211 0.38 -23.63 -7.27
C ASN A 211 1.87 -23.74 -6.91
N HIS A 212 2.69 -22.77 -7.33
CA HIS A 212 4.13 -22.75 -7.07
C HIS A 212 4.53 -21.80 -5.92
N GLN A 213 3.57 -21.26 -5.16
CA GLN A 213 3.86 -20.38 -4.04
C GLN A 213 4.16 -21.12 -2.73
N ARG A 214 4.90 -20.45 -1.84
CA ARG A 214 5.28 -20.96 -0.51
C ARG A 214 4.06 -21.24 0.37
N PHE A 215 3.10 -20.32 0.41
CA PHE A 215 1.85 -20.51 1.15
C PHE A 215 0.74 -20.97 0.22
N SER A 216 0.21 -22.17 0.50
CA SER A 216 -0.93 -22.71 -0.23
C SER A 216 -2.22 -21.97 0.12
N PHE A 217 -3.04 -21.79 -0.91
CA PHE A 217 -4.36 -21.18 -0.80
C PHE A 217 -5.39 -22.24 -0.45
N GLU A 218 -6.24 -21.95 0.53
CA GLU A 218 -7.36 -22.81 0.88
C GLU A 218 -8.49 -22.59 -0.12
N ASN A 219 -8.88 -23.64 -0.86
CA ASN A 219 -9.88 -23.57 -1.93
C ASN A 219 -9.62 -22.46 -2.97
N PRO A 220 -8.55 -22.58 -3.78
CA PRO A 220 -8.11 -21.51 -4.68
C PRO A 220 -9.19 -21.20 -5.73
N LYS A 221 -9.70 -19.97 -5.68
CA LYS A 221 -10.51 -19.37 -6.74
C LYS A 221 -9.59 -18.57 -7.65
N TYR A 222 -9.21 -19.18 -8.78
CA TYR A 222 -8.31 -18.56 -9.76
C TYR A 222 -8.87 -17.30 -10.42
N THR A 223 -10.12 -16.96 -10.13
CA THR A 223 -10.82 -15.79 -10.63
C THR A 223 -11.01 -14.69 -9.58
N ASP A 224 -10.42 -14.86 -8.39
CA ASP A 224 -10.45 -13.87 -7.32
C ASP A 224 -9.25 -12.89 -7.44
N PRO A 225 -9.48 -11.56 -7.60
CA PRO A 225 -8.42 -10.55 -7.63
C PRO A 225 -7.52 -10.58 -6.39
N ASN A 226 -8.08 -10.83 -5.21
CA ASN A 226 -7.32 -10.84 -3.96
C ASN A 226 -6.29 -11.99 -3.95
N MET A 227 -6.65 -13.14 -4.50
CA MET A 227 -5.73 -14.27 -4.65
C MET A 227 -4.63 -13.97 -5.69
N LYS A 228 -4.96 -13.27 -6.78
CA LYS A 228 -3.96 -12.80 -7.75
C LYS A 228 -2.94 -11.88 -7.08
N VAL A 229 -3.39 -10.90 -6.30
CA VAL A 229 -2.52 -9.95 -5.58
C VAL A 229 -1.60 -10.68 -4.60
N ASN A 230 -2.17 -11.59 -3.79
CA ASN A 230 -1.39 -12.40 -2.86
C ASN A 230 -0.34 -13.25 -3.59
N ALA A 231 -0.71 -13.92 -4.68
CA ALA A 231 0.22 -14.71 -5.48
C ALA A 231 1.34 -13.84 -6.10
N LEU A 232 1.04 -12.61 -6.54
CA LEU A 232 2.03 -11.67 -7.06
C LEU A 232 3.00 -11.18 -5.96
N LEU A 233 2.53 -10.96 -4.74
CA LEU A 233 3.37 -10.64 -3.58
C LEU A 233 4.31 -11.81 -3.24
N GLN A 234 3.79 -13.03 -3.15
CA GLN A 234 4.61 -14.21 -2.87
C GLN A 234 5.64 -14.49 -3.99
N ALA A 235 5.27 -14.23 -5.24
CA ALA A 235 6.17 -14.32 -6.38
C ALA A 235 7.29 -13.27 -6.32
N HIS A 236 6.98 -12.06 -5.83
CA HIS A 236 7.97 -11.00 -5.59
C HIS A 236 8.99 -11.42 -4.54
N PHE A 237 8.54 -11.92 -3.38
CA PHE A 237 9.43 -12.43 -2.33
C PHE A 237 10.29 -13.60 -2.80
N SER A 238 9.76 -14.41 -3.72
CA SER A 238 10.50 -15.55 -4.29
C SER A 238 11.43 -15.15 -5.46
N ARG A 239 11.44 -13.88 -5.86
CA ARG A 239 12.11 -13.36 -7.08
C ARG A 239 11.75 -14.16 -8.34
N GLN A 240 10.52 -14.68 -8.39
CA GLN A 240 10.03 -15.40 -9.55
C GLN A 240 9.74 -14.40 -10.67
N VAL A 241 10.32 -14.62 -11.85
CA VAL A 241 10.09 -13.75 -13.01
C VAL A 241 8.64 -13.88 -13.47
N VAL A 242 7.90 -12.78 -13.34
CA VAL A 242 6.54 -12.63 -13.87
C VAL A 242 6.64 -11.84 -15.18
N GLY A 243 5.94 -12.29 -16.24
CA GLY A 243 6.01 -11.70 -17.57
C GLY A 243 4.75 -10.93 -17.98
N GLY A 244 4.90 -10.02 -18.93
CA GLY A 244 3.78 -9.34 -19.60
C GLY A 244 2.94 -8.50 -18.65
N ASN A 245 1.61 -8.61 -18.76
CA ASN A 245 0.68 -7.78 -17.97
C ASN A 245 0.77 -8.03 -16.47
N LEU A 246 1.05 -9.28 -16.05
CA LEU A 246 1.16 -9.62 -14.63
C LEU A 246 2.37 -8.94 -13.97
N ALA A 247 3.43 -8.63 -14.72
CA ALA A 247 4.56 -7.86 -14.22
C ALA A 247 4.18 -6.40 -13.93
N SER A 248 3.35 -5.81 -14.80
CA SER A 248 2.78 -4.48 -14.59
C SER A 248 1.87 -4.46 -13.36
N ASP A 249 1.02 -5.49 -13.21
CA ASP A 249 0.15 -5.63 -12.04
C ASP A 249 0.97 -5.78 -10.76
N GLN A 250 2.06 -6.56 -10.79
CA GLN A 250 2.97 -6.70 -9.64
C GLN A 250 3.57 -5.35 -9.23
N GLN A 251 3.98 -4.51 -10.18
CA GLN A 251 4.49 -3.17 -9.87
C GLN A 251 3.42 -2.28 -9.22
N GLU A 252 2.18 -2.29 -9.71
CA GLU A 252 1.08 -1.55 -9.10
C GLU A 252 0.78 -2.02 -7.67
N VAL A 253 0.87 -3.35 -7.43
CA VAL A 253 0.74 -3.91 -6.08
C VAL A 253 1.84 -3.36 -5.17
N LEU A 254 3.10 -3.43 -5.59
CA LEU A 254 4.24 -3.03 -4.76
C LEU A 254 4.24 -1.53 -4.41
N VAL A 255 3.82 -0.66 -5.34
CA VAL A 255 3.73 0.79 -5.08
C VAL A 255 2.76 1.10 -3.94
N SER A 256 1.64 0.37 -3.85
CA SER A 256 0.66 0.58 -2.79
C SER A 256 1.02 -0.16 -1.50
N ALA A 257 1.74 -1.28 -1.59
CA ALA A 257 2.05 -2.16 -0.46
C ALA A 257 2.78 -1.44 0.68
N THR A 258 3.79 -0.61 0.39
CA THR A 258 4.56 0.11 1.43
C THR A 258 3.67 0.98 2.30
N ARG A 259 2.77 1.75 1.67
CA ARG A 259 1.84 2.65 2.36
C ARG A 259 0.81 1.89 3.19
N LEU A 260 0.30 0.77 2.65
CA LEU A 260 -0.65 -0.09 3.36
C LEU A 260 0.02 -0.76 4.57
N LEU A 261 1.27 -1.21 4.44
CA LEU A 261 2.04 -1.81 5.54
C LEU A 261 2.32 -0.82 6.66
N GLN A 262 2.71 0.41 6.34
CA GLN A 262 2.89 1.48 7.34
C GLN A 262 1.58 1.77 8.09
N ALA A 263 0.46 1.86 7.37
CA ALA A 263 -0.85 2.01 8.01
C ALA A 263 -1.22 0.82 8.91
N LEU A 264 -0.94 -0.42 8.46
CA LEU A 264 -1.14 -1.61 9.28
C LEU A 264 -0.30 -1.56 10.55
N VAL A 265 0.98 -1.15 10.48
CA VAL A 265 1.85 -0.98 11.66
C VAL A 265 1.21 -0.04 12.69
N ASP A 266 0.67 1.11 12.26
CA ASP A 266 0.05 2.07 13.17
C ASP A 266 -1.25 1.54 13.79
N VAL A 267 -2.06 0.82 13.02
CA VAL A 267 -3.27 0.15 13.52
C VAL A 267 -2.92 -0.92 14.55
N ILE A 268 -1.92 -1.76 14.26
CA ILE A 268 -1.47 -2.83 15.16
C ILE A 268 -0.87 -2.26 16.43
N SER A 269 -0.05 -1.21 16.31
CA SER A 269 0.60 -0.53 17.43
C SER A 269 -0.43 0.13 18.35
N SER A 270 -1.48 0.72 17.77
CA SER A 270 -2.61 1.28 18.53
C SER A 270 -3.38 0.21 19.34
N ASN A 271 -3.37 -1.04 18.89
CA ASN A 271 -3.98 -2.17 19.60
C ASN A 271 -3.03 -2.89 20.58
N GLY A 272 -1.75 -2.50 20.62
CA GLY A 272 -0.75 -3.07 21.54
C GLY A 272 -0.29 -4.48 21.18
N TRP A 273 -0.37 -4.90 19.92
CA TRP A 273 0.06 -6.24 19.49
C TRP A 273 1.50 -6.25 18.99
N LEU A 274 2.46 -6.24 19.93
CA LEU A 274 3.90 -6.13 19.64
C LEU A 274 4.39 -7.14 18.58
N SER A 275 4.11 -8.43 18.76
CA SER A 275 4.59 -9.48 17.85
C SER A 275 4.10 -9.30 16.42
N LEU A 276 2.88 -8.79 16.25
CA LEU A 276 2.32 -8.53 14.93
C LEU A 276 2.87 -7.24 14.33
N ALA A 277 3.20 -6.23 15.17
CA ALA A 277 3.81 -4.99 14.71
C ALA A 277 5.21 -5.25 14.14
N VAL A 278 6.05 -5.99 14.88
CA VAL A 278 7.38 -6.44 14.43
C VAL A 278 7.27 -7.23 13.13
N LEU A 279 6.39 -8.23 13.08
CA LEU A 279 6.16 -9.01 11.87
C LEU A 279 5.71 -8.15 10.68
N THR A 280 4.92 -7.10 10.90
CA THR A 280 4.47 -6.21 9.82
C THR A 280 5.59 -5.31 9.31
N MET A 281 6.48 -4.86 10.21
CA MET A 281 7.70 -4.15 9.83
C MET A 281 8.67 -5.05 9.05
N GLU A 282 8.85 -6.31 9.47
CA GLU A 282 9.61 -7.33 8.71
C GLU A 282 9.02 -7.54 7.31
N VAL A 283 7.69 -7.59 7.16
CA VAL A 283 7.05 -7.68 5.84
C VAL A 283 7.31 -6.43 4.98
N SER A 284 7.43 -5.24 5.58
CA SER A 284 7.85 -4.03 4.86
C SER A 284 9.26 -4.17 4.28
N GLN A 285 10.19 -4.74 5.06
CA GLN A 285 11.54 -5.07 4.58
C GLN A 285 11.49 -6.12 3.46
N MET A 286 10.70 -7.18 3.62
CA MET A 286 10.51 -8.23 2.59
C MET A 286 9.98 -7.66 1.27
N VAL A 287 9.02 -6.72 1.32
CA VAL A 287 8.47 -6.02 0.14
C VAL A 287 9.54 -5.15 -0.51
N THR A 288 10.32 -4.41 0.27
CA THR A 288 11.36 -3.52 -0.27
C THR A 288 12.50 -4.31 -0.91
N GLN A 289 12.98 -5.37 -0.26
CA GLN A 289 14.13 -6.17 -0.71
C GLN A 289 13.76 -7.33 -1.67
N GLY A 290 12.47 -7.66 -1.77
CA GLY A 290 11.98 -8.76 -2.61
C GLY A 290 12.57 -10.11 -2.20
N MET A 291 12.47 -10.44 -0.92
CA MET A 291 12.98 -11.70 -0.35
C MET A 291 12.13 -12.17 0.83
N TRP A 292 12.21 -13.45 1.17
CA TRP A 292 11.54 -14.00 2.35
C TRP A 292 12.33 -13.77 3.63
N GLU A 293 11.65 -13.85 4.77
CA GLU A 293 12.24 -13.73 6.11
C GLU A 293 13.25 -14.85 6.44
N CYS A 294 13.16 -16.00 5.76
CA CYS A 294 14.09 -17.12 5.93
C CYS A 294 15.22 -17.14 4.89
N ASP A 295 15.22 -16.22 3.93
CA ASP A 295 16.27 -16.17 2.91
C ASP A 295 17.56 -15.56 3.49
N SER A 296 18.70 -15.86 2.85
CA SER A 296 20.00 -15.28 3.24
C SER A 296 19.99 -13.76 3.06
N ILE A 297 20.43 -13.03 4.09
CA ILE A 297 20.55 -11.57 4.10
C ILE A 297 21.41 -11.07 2.93
N LEU A 298 22.40 -11.87 2.50
CA LEU A 298 23.28 -11.54 1.38
C LEU A 298 22.54 -11.36 0.04
N LEU A 299 21.32 -11.88 -0.10
CA LEU A 299 20.52 -11.69 -1.32
C LEU A 299 20.08 -10.23 -1.52
N GLN A 300 20.20 -9.36 -0.52
CA GLN A 300 19.98 -7.92 -0.67
C GLN A 300 21.06 -7.24 -1.52
N LEU A 301 22.24 -7.87 -1.64
CA LEU A 301 23.35 -7.32 -2.41
C LEU A 301 23.09 -7.45 -3.92
N PRO A 302 23.48 -6.44 -4.73
CA PRO A 302 23.44 -6.54 -6.18
C PRO A 302 24.24 -7.75 -6.67
N HIS A 303 23.75 -8.43 -7.71
CA HIS A 303 24.41 -9.56 -8.38
C HIS A 303 24.54 -10.84 -7.53
N PHE A 304 23.98 -10.90 -6.31
CA PHE A 304 23.96 -12.12 -5.51
C PHE A 304 22.85 -13.08 -5.93
N THR A 305 23.23 -14.32 -6.22
CA THR A 305 22.31 -15.44 -6.46
C THR A 305 22.18 -16.31 -5.20
N LYS A 306 21.16 -17.18 -5.14
CA LYS A 306 21.00 -18.15 -4.05
C LYS A 306 22.22 -19.08 -3.91
N GLU A 307 22.83 -19.45 -5.03
CA GLU A 307 24.04 -20.26 -5.08
C GLU A 307 25.25 -19.52 -4.49
N LEU A 308 25.42 -18.24 -4.82
CA LEU A 308 26.51 -17.42 -4.28
C LEU A 308 26.34 -17.18 -2.78
N ALA A 309 25.12 -16.90 -2.33
CA ALA A 309 24.83 -16.75 -0.90
C ALA A 309 25.12 -18.05 -0.12
N GLN A 310 24.80 -19.21 -0.69
CA GLN A 310 25.14 -20.51 -0.09
C GLN A 310 26.65 -20.74 -0.05
N LYS A 311 27.39 -20.40 -1.12
CA LYS A 311 28.86 -20.47 -1.16
C LYS A 311 29.50 -19.60 -0.07
N CYS A 312 28.94 -18.42 0.20
CA CYS A 312 29.39 -17.53 1.27
C CYS A 312 29.16 -18.12 2.67
N GLN A 313 28.02 -18.78 2.90
CA GLN A 313 27.70 -19.44 4.17
C GLN A 313 28.54 -20.70 4.40
N GLU A 314 28.83 -21.46 3.35
CA GLU A 314 29.63 -22.70 3.42
C GLU A 314 31.15 -22.46 3.34
N ASN A 315 31.58 -21.19 3.38
CA ASN A 315 32.98 -20.83 3.27
C ASN A 315 33.82 -21.49 4.41
N PRO A 316 34.83 -22.32 4.08
CA PRO A 316 35.57 -23.09 5.09
C PRO A 316 36.42 -22.25 6.05
N GLY A 317 36.72 -20.99 5.71
CA GLY A 317 37.47 -20.07 6.59
C GLY A 317 36.59 -19.41 7.65
N LYS A 318 35.65 -18.56 7.22
CA LYS A 318 34.67 -17.86 8.05
C LYS A 318 33.33 -17.88 7.31
N SER A 319 32.28 -18.40 7.96
CA SER A 319 30.90 -18.31 7.45
C SER A 319 30.52 -16.85 7.31
N VAL A 320 30.06 -16.44 6.13
CA VAL A 320 29.59 -15.07 5.87
C VAL A 320 28.07 -15.11 5.86
N GLU A 321 27.45 -14.66 6.94
CA GLU A 321 26.00 -14.66 7.11
C GLU A 321 25.41 -13.26 6.96
N THR A 322 26.19 -12.24 7.35
CA THR A 322 25.78 -10.84 7.28
C THR A 322 26.57 -10.07 6.23
N VAL A 323 26.07 -8.91 5.80
CA VAL A 323 26.84 -8.02 4.93
C VAL A 323 28.04 -7.40 5.67
N PHE A 324 27.96 -7.24 7.00
CA PHE A 324 29.09 -6.78 7.79
C PHE A 324 30.26 -7.77 7.75
N ASP A 325 29.97 -9.08 7.81
CA ASP A 325 31.00 -10.12 7.65
C ASP A 325 31.69 -10.01 6.28
N LEU A 326 30.93 -9.72 5.21
CA LEU A 326 31.48 -9.55 3.86
C LEU A 326 32.36 -8.30 3.74
N VAL A 327 31.98 -7.21 4.42
CA VAL A 327 32.75 -5.95 4.43
C VAL A 327 34.04 -6.11 5.24
N GLU A 328 34.03 -6.89 6.31
CA GLU A 328 35.22 -7.19 7.12
C GLU A 328 36.24 -8.10 6.43
N MET A 329 35.83 -8.86 5.39
CA MET A 329 36.75 -9.72 4.64
C MET A 329 37.86 -8.92 3.93
N GLU A 330 39.04 -9.53 3.83
CA GLU A 330 40.13 -8.99 3.01
C GLU A 330 39.74 -8.99 1.52
N ASP A 331 40.23 -7.99 0.78
CA ASP A 331 39.83 -7.76 -0.61
C ASP A 331 40.16 -8.94 -1.54
N ASP A 332 41.29 -9.62 -1.31
CA ASP A 332 41.72 -10.77 -2.11
C ASP A 332 40.83 -11.99 -1.83
N GLU A 333 40.51 -12.27 -0.56
CA GLU A 333 39.60 -13.34 -0.15
C GLU A 333 38.18 -13.09 -0.68
N ARG A 334 37.72 -11.83 -0.65
CA ARG A 334 36.40 -11.46 -1.16
C ARG A 334 36.30 -11.67 -2.67
N ARG A 335 37.34 -11.32 -3.44
CA ARG A 335 37.37 -11.54 -4.89
C ARG A 335 37.37 -13.03 -5.24
N GLU A 336 38.17 -13.81 -4.54
CA GLU A 336 38.26 -15.26 -4.76
C GLU A 336 36.94 -15.96 -4.40
N LEU A 337 36.27 -15.53 -3.32
CA LEU A 337 35.00 -16.11 -2.91
C LEU A 337 33.87 -15.77 -3.91
N LEU A 338 33.75 -14.50 -4.29
CA LEU A 338 32.60 -14.04 -5.07
C LEU A 338 32.69 -14.38 -6.55
N GLU A 339 33.89 -14.44 -7.13
CA GLU A 339 34.11 -14.71 -8.57
C GLU A 339 33.31 -13.78 -9.52
N ILE A 340 32.97 -12.58 -9.05
CA ILE A 340 32.24 -11.54 -9.83
C ILE A 340 33.21 -10.56 -10.48
N SER A 341 32.73 -9.84 -11.51
CA SER A 341 33.55 -8.81 -12.18
C SER A 341 33.80 -7.60 -11.29
N ASP A 342 34.90 -6.86 -11.53
CA ASP A 342 35.23 -5.65 -10.76
C ASP A 342 34.12 -4.57 -10.82
N LEU A 343 33.37 -4.48 -11.93
CA LEU A 343 32.22 -3.58 -12.04
C LEU A 343 31.08 -3.98 -11.09
N GLN A 344 30.78 -5.28 -11.01
CA GLN A 344 29.76 -5.80 -10.09
C GLN A 344 30.20 -5.64 -8.64
N LEU A 345 31.50 -5.83 -8.36
CA LEU A 345 32.07 -5.61 -7.04
C LEU A 345 31.99 -4.15 -6.61
N MET A 346 32.10 -3.21 -7.57
CA MET A 346 31.88 -1.78 -7.33
C MET A 346 30.42 -1.48 -6.98
N ASP A 347 29.45 -2.09 -7.67
CA ASP A 347 28.03 -1.96 -7.33
C ASP A 347 27.74 -2.49 -5.92
N VAL A 348 28.34 -3.63 -5.55
CA VAL A 348 28.24 -4.22 -4.20
C VAL A 348 28.85 -3.27 -3.18
N ALA A 349 30.04 -2.72 -3.43
CA ALA A 349 30.68 -1.76 -2.53
C ALA A 349 29.87 -0.47 -2.37
N GLN A 350 29.28 0.04 -3.45
CA GLN A 350 28.39 1.20 -3.41
C GLN A 350 27.15 0.91 -2.55
N PHE A 351 26.56 -0.26 -2.71
CA PHE A 351 25.46 -0.70 -1.87
C PHE A 351 25.90 -0.77 -0.40
N CYS A 352 27.03 -1.42 -0.10
CA CYS A 352 27.55 -1.52 1.27
C CYS A 352 27.79 -0.16 1.92
N ASN A 353 28.31 0.82 1.16
CA ASN A 353 28.52 2.18 1.66
C ASN A 353 27.23 2.97 1.89
N SER A 354 26.14 2.60 1.21
CA SER A 354 24.82 3.20 1.42
C SER A 354 24.09 2.61 2.63
N LEU A 355 24.61 1.52 3.21
CA LEU A 355 23.97 0.86 4.35
C LEU A 355 24.06 1.76 5.59
N PRO A 356 22.95 1.93 6.33
CA PRO A 356 22.96 2.71 7.55
C PRO A 356 23.73 1.95 8.64
N ASN A 357 24.89 2.48 9.04
CA ASN A 357 25.59 2.04 10.25
C ASN A 357 25.16 2.94 11.42
N ILE A 358 24.22 2.47 12.24
CA ILE A 358 23.58 3.25 13.30
C ILE A 358 23.94 2.65 14.65
N ASP A 359 24.64 3.44 15.47
CA ASP A 359 24.85 3.14 16.88
C ASP A 359 23.72 3.75 17.72
N LEU A 360 23.02 2.91 18.48
CA LEU A 360 21.97 3.31 19.39
C LEU A 360 22.49 3.46 20.82
N THR A 361 22.18 4.61 21.42
CA THR A 361 22.37 4.87 22.85
C THR A 361 21.01 5.20 23.46
N TYR A 362 20.66 4.52 24.55
CA TYR A 362 19.42 4.79 25.28
C TYR A 362 19.74 5.14 26.73
N ASP A 363 18.93 6.04 27.30
CA ASP A 363 19.01 6.40 28.71
C ASP A 363 17.60 6.49 29.30
N VAL A 364 17.41 5.96 30.50
CA VAL A 364 16.12 5.98 31.18
C VAL A 364 16.16 7.07 32.24
N LEU A 365 15.47 8.18 31.98
CA LEU A 365 15.45 9.31 32.89
C LEU A 365 14.57 8.98 34.10
N GLY A 366 15.17 9.03 35.30
CA GLY A 366 14.46 8.87 36.57
C GLY A 366 14.30 7.42 37.04
N SER A 367 15.11 6.47 36.55
CA SER A 367 15.11 5.05 36.93
C SER A 367 15.06 4.78 38.44
N ASP A 368 15.68 5.64 39.23
CA ASP A 368 15.95 5.37 40.66
C ASP A 368 14.76 5.65 41.58
N ASN A 369 13.76 6.42 41.12
CA ASN A 369 12.64 6.92 41.95
C ASN A 369 11.26 6.74 41.29
N LEU A 370 11.07 5.70 40.47
CA LEU A 370 9.78 5.42 39.82
C LEU A 370 8.76 4.83 40.80
N LYS A 371 7.61 5.49 40.97
CA LYS A 371 6.46 4.94 41.70
C LYS A 371 5.41 4.37 40.73
N VAL A 372 4.56 3.50 41.26
CA VAL A 372 3.38 3.01 40.54
C VAL A 372 2.51 4.19 40.09
N GLY A 373 2.25 4.30 38.79
CA GLY A 373 1.46 5.37 38.18
C GLY A 373 2.25 6.60 37.73
N ASP A 374 3.56 6.68 38.00
CA ASP A 374 4.41 7.72 37.44
C ASP A 374 4.61 7.51 35.93
N ASN A 375 4.69 8.60 35.18
CA ASN A 375 5.12 8.54 33.77
C ASN A 375 6.62 8.25 33.73
N VAL A 376 7.00 7.13 33.11
CA VAL A 376 8.40 6.81 32.83
C VAL A 376 8.81 7.61 31.59
N ASN A 377 9.83 8.45 31.75
CA ASN A 377 10.43 9.20 30.65
C ASN A 377 11.63 8.40 30.13
N GLY A 378 11.48 7.73 28.99
CA GLY A 378 12.60 7.13 28.27
C GLY A 378 13.18 8.14 27.29
N GLY A 379 14.47 8.47 27.44
CA GLY A 379 15.20 9.26 26.45
C GLY A 379 15.93 8.32 25.49
N LEU A 380 15.52 8.27 24.22
CA LEU A 380 16.31 7.59 23.20
C LEU A 380 17.18 8.63 22.47
N LEU A 381 18.48 8.62 22.73
CA LEU A 381 19.41 9.39 21.93
C LEU A 381 19.86 8.54 20.74
N LEU A 382 19.07 8.61 19.66
CA LEU A 382 19.49 8.14 18.36
C LEU A 382 20.64 9.03 17.84
N VAL A 383 21.81 8.45 17.60
CA VAL A 383 22.89 9.12 16.86
C VAL A 383 22.58 9.06 15.35
N ILE A 384 21.39 9.51 14.97
CA ILE A 384 21.00 9.81 13.58
C ILE A 384 20.44 11.23 13.56
N GLN A 385 21.28 12.23 13.83
CA GLN A 385 20.93 13.66 13.74
C GLN A 385 19.64 14.14 14.48
N ARG A 386 18.92 13.29 15.23
CA ARG A 386 17.64 13.55 15.89
C ARG A 386 17.52 12.72 17.18
N ALA A 387 17.37 13.42 18.30
CA ALA A 387 16.95 12.82 19.57
C ALA A 387 15.43 12.60 19.58
N THR A 388 14.97 11.44 20.04
CA THR A 388 13.54 11.11 20.17
C THR A 388 13.24 10.63 21.58
N ASN A 389 12.29 11.29 22.24
CA ASN A 389 11.86 10.89 23.58
C ASN A 389 10.58 10.07 23.48
N TYR A 390 10.51 8.98 24.23
CA TYR A 390 9.34 8.12 24.33
C TYR A 390 8.83 8.11 25.77
N PHE A 391 7.51 8.08 25.91
CA PHE A 391 6.83 8.18 27.19
C PHE A 391 5.87 7.02 27.35
N PHE A 392 5.91 6.34 28.49
CA PHE A 392 4.93 5.31 28.83
C PHE A 392 4.65 5.32 30.33
N ALA A 393 3.45 4.90 30.72
CA ALA A 393 3.07 4.82 32.13
C ALA A 393 3.80 3.65 32.81
N SER A 394 4.25 3.85 34.05
CA SER A 394 4.80 2.76 34.85
C SER A 394 3.74 1.69 35.13
N PRO A 395 4.14 0.40 35.26
CA PRO A 395 3.21 -0.69 35.50
C PRO A 395 2.50 -0.54 36.85
N VAL A 396 1.27 -1.07 36.91
CA VAL A 396 0.38 -0.99 38.10
C VAL A 396 0.91 -1.79 39.29
N GLU A 397 1.78 -2.77 39.02
CA GLU A 397 2.40 -3.61 40.05
C GLU A 397 3.86 -3.21 40.27
N ALA A 398 4.19 -2.94 41.53
CA ALA A 398 5.56 -2.69 41.95
C ALA A 398 6.43 -3.95 41.81
N GLY A 399 7.68 -3.74 41.41
CA GLY A 399 8.68 -4.78 41.20
C GLY A 399 9.61 -4.46 40.03
N THR A 400 10.60 -5.33 39.85
CA THR A 400 11.51 -5.26 38.70
C THR A 400 10.81 -5.82 37.46
N ARG A 401 10.71 -5.03 36.40
CA ARG A 401 10.16 -5.44 35.11
C ARG A 401 11.23 -5.31 34.04
N ALA A 402 11.40 -6.35 33.24
CA ALA A 402 12.23 -6.31 32.06
C ALA A 402 11.42 -5.80 30.87
N TYR A 403 12.01 -4.89 30.11
CA TYR A 403 11.49 -4.33 28.87
C TYR A 403 12.51 -4.56 27.76
N THR A 404 12.02 -4.63 26.54
CA THR A 404 12.87 -4.74 25.34
C THR A 404 12.56 -3.56 24.43
N LEU A 405 13.59 -2.79 24.11
CA LEU A 405 13.54 -1.73 23.11
C LEU A 405 13.87 -2.35 21.75
N TYR A 406 12.99 -2.14 20.77
CA TYR A 406 13.16 -2.57 19.39
C TYR A 406 13.44 -1.36 18.51
N PHE A 407 14.46 -1.46 17.67
CA PHE A 407 14.69 -0.53 16.57
C PHE A 407 14.67 -1.31 15.27
N ILE A 408 13.68 -1.02 14.42
CA ILE A 408 13.38 -1.80 13.21
C ILE A 408 13.25 -0.84 12.04
N SER A 409 13.85 -1.19 10.90
CA SER A 409 13.72 -0.43 9.65
C SER A 409 12.51 -0.88 8.82
N ASP A 410 11.93 0.01 8.01
CA ASP A 410 10.86 -0.31 7.07
C ASP A 410 11.35 -0.62 5.65
N SER A 411 12.63 -0.38 5.37
CA SER A 411 13.18 -0.30 4.01
C SER A 411 14.52 -1.01 3.86
N TYR A 412 15.42 -0.80 4.81
CA TYR A 412 16.77 -1.36 4.77
C TYR A 412 16.92 -2.45 5.82
N TYR A 413 17.33 -3.63 5.36
CA TYR A 413 17.87 -4.75 6.13
C TYR A 413 16.91 -5.70 6.85
N LEU A 414 16.97 -6.97 6.46
CA LEU A 414 16.87 -8.08 7.40
C LEU A 414 18.21 -8.15 8.15
N GLY A 415 18.27 -7.76 9.43
CA GLY A 415 19.48 -7.91 10.27
C GLY A 415 20.14 -6.61 10.78
N CYS A 416 19.56 -5.44 10.52
CA CYS A 416 19.89 -4.20 11.24
C CYS A 416 18.91 -3.93 12.40
N ASP A 417 17.99 -4.87 12.64
CA ASP A 417 17.05 -4.77 13.75
C ASP A 417 17.83 -4.94 15.06
N GLN A 418 17.73 -3.95 15.93
CA GLN A 418 18.46 -3.91 17.19
C GLN A 418 17.49 -4.09 18.35
N GLU A 419 17.85 -5.00 19.26
CA GLU A 419 17.08 -5.29 20.47
C GLU A 419 17.92 -4.99 21.71
N TYR A 420 17.38 -4.14 22.59
CA TYR A 420 18.04 -3.80 23.86
C TYR A 420 17.13 -4.14 25.03
N ILE A 421 17.59 -5.08 25.86
CA ILE A 421 16.87 -5.47 27.07
C ILE A 421 17.32 -4.57 28.22
N PHE A 422 16.36 -3.95 28.90
CA PHE A 422 16.61 -3.14 30.09
C PHE A 422 15.61 -3.47 31.19
N THR A 423 15.98 -3.18 32.43
CA THR A 423 15.14 -3.46 33.60
C THR A 423 14.77 -2.16 34.30
N LEU A 424 13.50 -2.01 34.66
CA LEU A 424 13.00 -0.92 35.49
C LEU A 424 12.57 -1.47 36.85
N GLU A 425 12.99 -0.79 37.91
CA GLU A 425 12.54 -1.09 39.27
C GLU A 425 11.46 -0.08 39.68
N VAL A 426 10.25 -0.58 39.90
CA VAL A 426 9.10 0.26 40.27
C VAL A 426 8.79 0.07 41.75
N GLN A 427 8.85 1.16 42.50
CA GLN A 427 8.62 1.17 43.94
C GLN A 427 7.11 1.19 44.26
N LYS A 428 6.71 0.52 45.35
CA LYS A 428 5.32 0.59 45.85
C LYS A 428 4.98 2.02 46.27
N LEU A 429 3.76 2.46 45.97
CA LEU A 429 3.17 3.63 46.60
C LEU A 429 3.10 3.37 48.11
N VAL A 430 3.97 4.04 48.87
CA VAL A 430 3.85 4.09 50.33
C VAL A 430 2.71 5.07 50.62
N ASN A 431 1.51 4.54 50.86
CA ASN A 431 0.43 5.33 51.45
C ASN A 431 0.85 5.71 52.87
N ASN A 432 1.13 6.99 53.10
CA ASN A 432 1.18 7.56 54.45
C ASN A 432 -0.22 7.93 54.92
#